data_AF-A0A0W8DQD0-F1
#
_entry.id   AF-A0A0W8DQD0-F1
#
_cell.length_a   1.000
_cell.length_b   1.000
_cell.length_c   1.000
_cell.angle_alpha   90.00
_cell.angle_beta   90.00
_cell.angle_gamma   90.00
#
_symmetry.space_group_name_H-M   'P 1'
#
loop_
_entity.id
_entity.type
_entity.pdbx_description
1 polymer ?
#
loop_
_entity_poly.entity_id
_entity_poly.type
_entity_poly.pdbx_seq_one_letter_code
_entity_poly.pdbx_strand_id
1 'polypeptide(L)'
;MTRYTDLVAWAGPRECTLREQFFGHTNPYVESDDLTDFRSRGAGFRHELIVLRCFSYGDNDEAMGIIITTRTLLRNVVYTVIGQDDHGVVASADGTYKLHRGGWSVVNFGTYAVHLNHRQFRQTFVPWACMFVRSELYETYTAIFTTIRTTVKEFFNIDLNIAFGSLDHSDAIANAFLTEWSVIKLMNCWPHFVRKANENERRLLNNSERGKMYCFRLLIGFTKLVQQNSSQR
;
A
#
# COMPACT_ATOMS: atom_id res chain seq x y z
N MET A 1 14.85 21.19 1.12
CA MET A 1 13.47 21.33 0.62
C MET A 1 12.58 21.63 1.83
N THR A 2 12.12 22.86 1.98
CA THR A 2 11.28 23.27 3.14
C THR A 2 9.89 23.75 2.71
N ARG A 3 9.70 24.14 1.44
CA ARG A 3 8.43 24.59 0.86
C ARG A 3 7.94 23.63 -0.21
N TYR A 4 6.62 23.44 -0.28
CA TYR A 4 5.98 22.59 -1.28
C TYR A 4 6.22 23.08 -2.71
N THR A 5 6.32 24.39 -2.92
CA THR A 5 6.67 25.00 -4.21
C THR A 5 7.97 24.46 -4.77
N ASP A 6 8.99 24.28 -3.94
CA ASP A 6 10.28 23.73 -4.36
C ASP A 6 10.14 22.25 -4.74
N LEU A 7 9.33 21.52 -3.97
CA LEU A 7 9.03 20.10 -4.18
C LEU A 7 8.37 19.88 -5.54
N VAL A 8 7.33 20.65 -5.86
CA VAL A 8 6.61 20.57 -7.13
C VAL A 8 7.47 21.08 -8.29
N ALA A 9 8.26 22.14 -8.09
CA ALA A 9 9.17 22.62 -9.13
C ALA A 9 10.18 21.53 -9.56
N TRP A 10 10.58 20.66 -8.63
CA TRP A 10 11.38 19.48 -8.95
C TRP A 10 10.54 18.31 -9.49
N ALA A 11 9.39 18.00 -8.87
CA ALA A 11 8.62 16.78 -9.14
C ALA A 11 7.71 16.88 -10.36
N GLY A 12 7.06 18.01 -10.59
CA GLY A 12 6.08 18.21 -11.67
C GLY A 12 6.65 17.90 -13.06
N PRO A 13 7.82 18.44 -13.44
CA PRO A 13 8.45 18.10 -14.72
C PRO A 13 8.90 16.63 -14.85
N ARG A 14 8.84 15.85 -13.76
CA ARG A 14 9.27 14.44 -13.67
C ARG A 14 8.09 13.47 -13.52
N GLU A 15 6.85 13.95 -13.59
CA GLU A 15 5.68 13.08 -13.54
C GLU A 15 5.69 12.08 -14.70
N CYS A 16 5.65 10.80 -14.35
CA CYS A 16 5.55 9.70 -15.29
C CYS A 16 4.07 9.40 -15.54
N THR A 17 3.52 10.06 -16.55
CA THR A 17 2.10 9.94 -16.94
C THR A 17 1.88 8.90 -18.04
N LEU A 18 2.94 8.45 -18.71
CA LEU A 18 2.84 7.55 -19.86
C LEU A 18 3.41 6.17 -19.57
N ARG A 19 2.70 5.16 -20.07
CA ARG A 19 3.10 3.76 -20.01
C ARG A 19 4.50 3.54 -20.60
N GLU A 20 4.80 4.12 -21.76
CA GLU A 20 6.13 3.98 -22.38
C GLU A 20 7.27 4.58 -21.57
N GLN A 21 7.03 5.64 -20.78
CA GLN A 21 8.02 6.19 -19.87
C GLN A 21 8.32 5.21 -18.73
N PHE A 22 7.28 4.53 -18.24
CA PHE A 22 7.41 3.52 -17.21
C PHE A 22 8.11 2.24 -17.70
N PHE A 23 7.76 1.70 -18.87
CA PHE A 23 8.41 0.47 -19.37
C PHE A 23 9.71 0.74 -20.14
N GLY A 24 9.93 1.98 -20.60
CA GLY A 24 11.02 2.32 -21.50
C GLY A 24 10.86 1.71 -22.90
N HIS A 25 9.65 1.28 -23.25
CA HIS A 25 9.28 0.72 -24.56
C HIS A 25 7.78 0.88 -24.83
N THR A 26 7.37 0.72 -26.08
CA THR A 26 5.97 0.87 -26.52
C THR A 26 5.22 -0.46 -26.65
N ASN A 27 5.91 -1.60 -26.54
CA ASN A 27 5.26 -2.93 -26.62
C ASN A 27 4.10 -3.05 -25.62
N PRO A 28 2.98 -3.70 -25.95
CA PRO A 28 1.89 -3.97 -25.01
C PRO A 28 2.37 -4.68 -23.76
N TYR A 29 1.68 -4.48 -22.64
CA TYR A 29 2.00 -5.22 -21.41
C TYR A 29 1.56 -6.68 -21.57
N VAL A 30 2.52 -7.58 -21.41
CA VAL A 30 2.33 -9.03 -21.29
C VAL A 30 3.13 -9.47 -20.08
N GLU A 31 2.51 -10.15 -19.12
CA GLU A 31 3.09 -10.46 -17.82
C GLU A 31 4.41 -11.27 -17.91
N SER A 32 4.43 -12.32 -18.75
CA SER A 32 5.61 -13.16 -18.95
C SER A 32 6.81 -12.39 -19.50
N ASP A 33 6.52 -11.46 -20.41
CA ASP A 33 7.53 -10.69 -21.13
C ASP A 33 8.04 -9.56 -20.25
N ASP A 34 7.16 -8.88 -19.51
CA ASP A 34 7.54 -7.82 -18.56
C ASP A 34 8.50 -8.35 -17.50
N LEU A 35 8.21 -9.50 -16.89
CA LEU A 35 9.08 -10.05 -15.85
C LEU A 35 10.48 -10.34 -16.39
N THR A 36 10.55 -10.87 -17.62
CA THR A 36 11.80 -11.23 -18.28
C THR A 36 12.59 -9.99 -18.69
N ASP A 37 11.95 -9.02 -19.36
CA ASP A 37 12.57 -7.73 -19.70
C ASP A 37 13.06 -7.04 -18.43
N PHE A 38 12.18 -6.85 -17.44
CA PHE A 38 12.48 -6.10 -16.23
C PHE A 38 13.67 -6.69 -15.46
N ARG A 39 13.78 -8.01 -15.36
CA ARG A 39 14.92 -8.67 -14.70
C ARG A 39 16.23 -8.45 -15.43
N SER A 40 16.21 -8.35 -16.76
CA SER A 40 17.39 -8.08 -17.58
C SER A 40 17.90 -6.63 -17.47
N ARG A 41 17.04 -5.68 -17.04
CA ARG A 41 17.40 -4.26 -16.91
C ARG A 41 18.32 -4.02 -15.71
N GLY A 42 19.22 -3.06 -15.87
CA GLY A 42 20.15 -2.63 -14.83
C GLY A 42 19.47 -1.97 -13.62
N ALA A 43 20.17 -1.95 -12.49
CA ALA A 43 19.66 -1.41 -11.22
C ALA A 43 19.15 0.04 -11.33
N GLY A 44 19.84 0.88 -12.13
CA GLY A 44 19.44 2.28 -12.35
C GLY A 44 18.04 2.41 -12.96
N PHE A 45 17.66 1.51 -13.87
CA PHE A 45 16.31 1.49 -14.43
C PHE A 45 15.28 0.92 -13.44
N ARG A 46 15.62 -0.19 -12.77
CA ARG A 46 14.69 -0.90 -11.87
C ARG A 46 14.33 -0.09 -10.62
N HIS A 47 15.30 0.63 -10.08
CA HIS A 47 15.17 1.36 -8.82
C HIS A 47 15.15 2.88 -9.00
N GLU A 48 15.01 3.36 -10.24
CA GLU A 48 14.78 4.78 -10.50
C GLU A 48 13.57 5.27 -9.70
N LEU A 49 13.73 6.42 -9.04
CA LEU A 49 12.64 7.11 -8.37
C LEU A 49 11.73 7.74 -9.42
N ILE A 50 10.47 7.32 -9.43
CA ILE A 50 9.43 7.79 -10.35
C ILE A 50 8.43 8.63 -9.58
N VAL A 51 8.13 9.83 -10.07
CA VAL A 51 7.01 10.64 -9.60
C VAL A 51 5.77 10.19 -10.37
N LEU A 52 4.76 9.68 -9.67
CA LEU A 52 3.48 9.32 -10.29
C LEU A 52 2.55 10.53 -10.39
N ARG A 53 2.58 11.40 -9.38
CA ARG A 53 1.67 12.56 -9.29
C ARG A 53 2.11 13.56 -8.23
N CYS A 54 2.01 14.85 -8.54
CA CYS A 54 1.94 15.93 -7.57
C CYS A 54 0.47 16.31 -7.34
N PHE A 55 0.10 16.65 -6.11
CA PHE A 55 -1.27 17.04 -5.80
C PHE A 55 -1.34 18.09 -4.70
N SER A 56 -2.35 18.95 -4.79
CA SER A 56 -2.76 19.87 -3.74
C SER A 56 -4.28 19.99 -3.70
N TYR A 57 -4.85 19.97 -2.51
CA TYR A 57 -6.28 20.08 -2.25
C TYR A 57 -6.56 21.00 -1.05
N GLY A 58 -7.76 21.58 -1.04
CA GLY A 58 -8.24 22.48 0.01
C GLY A 58 -7.78 23.92 -0.18
N ASP A 59 -8.36 24.81 0.63
CA ASP A 59 -7.92 26.20 0.70
C ASP A 59 -6.55 26.26 1.41
N ASN A 60 -5.60 27.02 0.86
CA ASN A 60 -4.21 27.09 1.38
C ASN A 60 -3.44 25.76 1.36
N ASP A 61 -3.77 24.85 0.43
CA ASP A 61 -2.99 23.62 0.19
C ASP A 61 -2.94 22.68 1.41
N GLU A 62 -4.01 22.61 2.22
CA GLU A 62 -4.09 21.78 3.45
C GLU A 62 -3.67 20.31 3.23
N ALA A 63 -4.03 19.76 2.07
CA ALA A 63 -3.66 18.42 1.63
C ALA A 63 -2.76 18.50 0.38
N MET A 64 -1.45 18.52 0.59
CA MET A 64 -0.44 18.61 -0.48
C MET A 64 0.61 17.52 -0.38
N GLY A 65 1.13 17.09 -1.53
CA GLY A 65 2.23 16.14 -1.57
C GLY A 65 2.60 15.65 -2.96
N ILE A 66 3.54 14.69 -2.96
CA ILE A 66 3.94 13.94 -4.14
C ILE A 66 3.79 12.45 -3.89
N ILE A 67 3.35 11.72 -4.90
CA ILE A 67 3.26 10.26 -4.91
C ILE A 67 4.41 9.75 -5.75
N ILE A 68 5.21 8.87 -5.15
CA ILE A 68 6.43 8.34 -5.73
C ILE A 68 6.43 6.81 -5.67
N THR A 69 7.10 6.21 -6.63
CA THR A 69 7.36 4.77 -6.65
C THR A 69 8.72 4.49 -7.28
N THR A 70 9.04 3.21 -7.44
CA THR A 70 10.05 2.76 -8.40
C THR A 70 9.43 1.71 -9.30
N ARG A 71 10.11 1.37 -10.40
CA ARG A 71 9.66 0.28 -11.28
C ARG A 71 9.56 -1.06 -10.55
N THR A 72 10.43 -1.30 -9.57
CA THR A 72 10.35 -2.47 -8.69
C THR A 72 9.13 -2.41 -7.77
N LEU A 73 8.91 -1.27 -7.10
CA LEU A 73 7.83 -1.17 -6.12
C LEU A 73 6.46 -1.27 -6.77
N LEU A 74 6.21 -0.56 -7.87
CA LEU A 74 4.90 -0.58 -8.51
C LEU A 74 4.54 -1.98 -9.05
N ARG A 75 5.53 -2.75 -9.53
CA ARG A 75 5.35 -4.14 -9.97
C ARG A 75 4.92 -5.09 -8.85
N ASN A 76 5.10 -4.72 -7.57
CA ASN A 76 4.57 -5.52 -6.48
C ASN A 76 3.04 -5.62 -6.52
N VAL A 77 2.32 -4.67 -7.14
CA VAL A 77 0.88 -4.78 -7.35
C VAL A 77 0.57 -6.01 -8.20
N VAL A 78 1.30 -6.20 -9.31
CA VAL A 78 1.14 -7.35 -10.21
C VAL A 78 1.31 -8.66 -9.44
N TYR A 79 2.40 -8.80 -8.68
CA TYR A 79 2.63 -9.99 -7.86
C TYR A 79 1.55 -10.20 -6.79
N THR A 80 0.97 -9.11 -6.28
CA THR A 80 -0.11 -9.21 -5.30
C THR A 80 -1.39 -9.74 -5.92
N VAL A 81 -1.78 -9.19 -7.08
CA VAL A 81 -3.00 -9.64 -7.79
C VAL A 81 -2.88 -11.12 -8.15
N ILE A 82 -1.76 -11.53 -8.74
CA ILE A 82 -1.53 -12.94 -9.11
C ILE A 82 -1.50 -13.83 -7.87
N GLY A 83 -0.80 -13.40 -6.80
CA GLY A 83 -0.58 -14.22 -5.62
C GLY A 83 -1.81 -14.39 -4.73
N GLN A 84 -2.78 -13.47 -4.80
CA GLN A 84 -4.01 -13.53 -3.98
C GLN A 84 -5.22 -14.02 -4.76
N ASP A 85 -5.14 -14.03 -6.10
CA ASP A 85 -6.08 -14.69 -7.01
C ASP A 85 -7.56 -14.40 -6.67
N ASP A 86 -8.40 -15.42 -6.56
CA ASP A 86 -9.84 -15.33 -6.34
C ASP A 86 -10.26 -14.86 -4.94
N HIS A 87 -9.34 -14.89 -3.97
CA HIS A 87 -9.62 -14.44 -2.59
C HIS A 87 -9.74 -12.92 -2.47
N GLY A 88 -9.23 -12.18 -3.46
CA GLY A 88 -9.28 -10.72 -3.52
C GLY A 88 -8.10 -10.02 -2.86
N VAL A 89 -7.77 -8.82 -3.36
CA VAL A 89 -6.55 -8.12 -3.00
C VAL A 89 -6.64 -7.47 -1.61
N VAL A 90 -5.63 -7.69 -0.78
CA VAL A 90 -5.39 -7.03 0.49
C VAL A 90 -4.42 -5.88 0.26
N ALA A 91 -4.81 -4.68 0.69
CA ALA A 91 -3.94 -3.53 0.71
C ALA A 91 -3.86 -2.90 2.09
N SER A 92 -2.77 -2.20 2.36
CA SER A 92 -2.53 -1.51 3.61
C SER A 92 -1.89 -0.16 3.34
N ALA A 93 -2.41 0.86 4.03
CA ALA A 93 -1.81 2.18 4.10
C ALA A 93 -1.29 2.39 5.52
N ASP A 94 -0.01 2.73 5.64
CA ASP A 94 0.64 2.96 6.93
C ASP A 94 1.47 4.25 6.91
N GLY A 95 1.10 5.19 7.79
CA GLY A 95 1.81 6.45 8.02
C GLY A 95 2.94 6.24 9.02
N THR A 96 4.10 5.81 8.54
CA THR A 96 5.12 5.25 9.43
C THR A 96 6.13 6.27 9.95
N TYR A 97 6.45 7.35 9.21
CA TYR A 97 7.59 8.21 9.57
C TYR A 97 7.30 9.71 9.42
N LYS A 98 7.21 10.42 10.55
CA LYS A 98 7.39 11.87 10.59
C LYS A 98 8.86 12.16 10.31
N LEU A 99 9.17 12.76 9.16
CA LEU A 99 10.53 13.18 8.89
C LEU A 99 10.85 14.38 9.78
N HIS A 100 11.86 14.19 10.63
CA HIS A 100 12.33 15.12 11.67
C HIS A 100 12.66 16.55 11.17
N ARG A 101 12.76 16.77 9.85
CA ARG A 101 12.99 18.09 9.24
C ARG A 101 11.79 18.49 8.40
N GLY A 102 11.04 19.45 8.93
CA GLY A 102 10.09 20.23 8.15
C GLY A 102 8.65 19.78 8.22
N GLY A 103 8.24 18.84 9.07
CA GLY A 103 6.82 18.52 9.29
C GLY A 103 6.14 17.87 8.08
N TRP A 104 6.85 16.97 7.42
CA TRP A 104 6.32 16.12 6.34
C TRP A 104 6.30 14.66 6.81
N SER A 105 5.29 13.92 6.38
CA SER A 105 5.14 12.48 6.61
C SER A 105 5.43 11.71 5.32
N VAL A 106 6.09 10.56 5.46
CA VAL A 106 6.08 9.51 4.42
C VAL A 106 5.04 8.48 4.81
N VAL A 107 4.10 8.24 3.89
CA VAL A 107 3.08 7.20 4.02
C VAL A 107 3.31 6.17 2.94
N ASN A 108 3.30 4.90 3.32
CA ASN A 108 3.43 3.79 2.39
C ASN A 108 2.05 3.22 2.06
N PHE A 109 1.86 2.85 0.79
CA PHE A 109 0.71 2.06 0.35
C PHE A 109 1.19 0.80 -0.35
N GLY A 110 0.67 -0.34 0.06
CA GLY A 110 1.18 -1.63 -0.35
C GLY A 110 0.36 -2.79 0.14
N THR A 111 0.98 -3.95 0.24
CA THR A 111 0.37 -5.17 0.81
C THR A 111 1.28 -5.78 1.87
N TYR A 112 0.89 -6.95 2.39
CA TYR A 112 1.75 -7.79 3.21
C TYR A 112 2.01 -9.12 2.53
N ALA A 113 3.27 -9.54 2.54
CA ALA A 113 3.66 -10.90 2.21
C ALA A 113 3.91 -11.71 3.48
N VAL A 114 3.53 -12.98 3.45
CA VAL A 114 3.75 -13.94 4.55
C VAL A 114 4.77 -14.96 4.08
N HIS A 115 5.86 -15.11 4.83
CA HIS A 115 6.91 -16.08 4.53
C HIS A 115 7.21 -16.94 5.76
N LEU A 116 7.47 -18.22 5.53
CA LEU A 116 7.95 -19.12 6.56
C LEU A 116 9.45 -18.92 6.75
N ASN A 117 9.86 -18.47 7.93
CA ASN A 117 11.26 -18.31 8.29
C ASN A 117 11.55 -19.06 9.59
N HIS A 118 12.49 -20.02 9.57
CA HIS A 118 12.86 -20.84 10.73
C HIS A 118 11.64 -21.41 11.50
N ARG A 119 10.66 -22.00 10.79
CA ARG A 119 9.40 -22.55 11.32
C ARG A 119 8.43 -21.52 11.94
N GLN A 120 8.68 -20.23 11.75
CA GLN A 120 7.79 -19.16 12.19
C GLN A 120 7.27 -18.38 10.98
N PHE A 121 5.99 -18.06 10.97
CA PHE A 121 5.43 -17.16 9.97
C PHE A 121 5.87 -15.74 10.27
N ARG A 122 6.48 -15.08 9.27
CA ARG A 122 6.81 -13.66 9.31
C ARG A 122 6.01 -12.92 8.27
N GLN A 123 5.40 -11.83 8.71
CA GLN A 123 4.71 -10.90 7.83
C GLN A 123 5.67 -9.75 7.50
N THR A 124 5.79 -9.41 6.23
CA THR A 124 6.62 -8.29 5.75
C THR A 124 5.76 -7.36 4.90
N PHE A 125 5.84 -6.06 5.16
CA PHE A 125 5.17 -5.07 4.34
C PHE A 125 5.87 -4.95 2.97
N VAL A 126 5.09 -4.94 1.90
CA VAL A 126 5.55 -4.88 0.52
C VAL A 126 4.95 -3.61 -0.12
N PRO A 127 5.74 -2.52 -0.25
CA PRO A 127 5.24 -1.27 -0.79
C PRO A 127 4.95 -1.37 -2.29
N TRP A 128 3.90 -0.68 -2.72
CA TRP A 128 3.60 -0.40 -4.13
C TRP A 128 4.02 1.02 -4.50
N ALA A 129 3.75 1.96 -3.60
CA ALA A 129 4.15 3.35 -3.71
C ALA A 129 4.20 4.00 -2.33
N CYS A 130 4.78 5.19 -2.30
CA CYS A 130 4.85 6.04 -1.13
C CYS A 130 4.30 7.42 -1.49
N MET A 131 3.72 8.13 -0.53
CA MET A 131 3.46 9.56 -0.66
C MET A 131 4.26 10.34 0.37
N PHE A 132 4.77 11.48 -0.05
CA PHE A 132 5.42 12.47 0.81
C PHE A 132 4.49 13.66 0.95
N VAL A 133 3.89 13.81 2.13
CA VAL A 133 2.74 14.69 2.37
C VAL A 133 2.93 15.58 3.58
N ARG A 134 2.25 16.73 3.61
CA ARG A 134 2.24 17.62 4.78
C ARG A 134 1.34 17.13 5.91
N SER A 135 0.20 16.57 5.53
CA SER A 135 -0.88 16.20 6.44
C SER A 135 -1.47 14.88 5.96
N GLU A 136 -1.79 13.98 6.88
CA GLU A 136 -2.40 12.68 6.57
C GLU A 136 -3.93 12.82 6.62
N LEU A 137 -4.49 13.49 5.61
CA LEU A 137 -5.92 13.79 5.49
C LEU A 137 -6.61 12.84 4.52
N TYR A 138 -7.95 12.80 4.57
CA TYR A 138 -8.78 12.00 3.66
C TYR A 138 -8.38 12.19 2.19
N GLU A 139 -8.22 13.44 1.77
CA GLU A 139 -7.83 13.86 0.42
C GLU A 139 -6.47 13.29 0.02
N THR A 140 -5.52 13.22 0.95
CA THR A 140 -4.18 12.66 0.67
C THR A 140 -4.22 11.15 0.44
N TYR A 141 -5.06 10.43 1.20
CA TYR A 141 -5.23 8.99 1.03
C TYR A 141 -5.99 8.68 -0.26
N THR A 142 -7.06 9.42 -0.57
CA THR A 142 -7.74 9.33 -1.86
C THR A 142 -6.75 9.59 -3.00
N ALA A 143 -5.90 10.60 -2.89
CA ALA A 143 -4.90 10.90 -3.93
C ALA A 143 -4.00 9.69 -4.25
N ILE A 144 -3.41 9.02 -3.23
CA ILE A 144 -2.56 7.85 -3.48
C ILE A 144 -3.36 6.64 -3.98
N PHE A 145 -4.57 6.42 -3.48
CA PHE A 145 -5.41 5.29 -3.89
C PHE A 145 -5.87 5.43 -5.34
N THR A 146 -6.45 6.58 -5.71
CA THR A 146 -6.85 6.85 -7.10
C THR A 146 -5.65 6.76 -8.03
N THR A 147 -4.50 7.34 -7.64
CA THR A 147 -3.29 7.33 -8.48
C THR A 147 -2.84 5.90 -8.75
N ILE A 148 -2.73 5.06 -7.72
CA ILE A 148 -2.28 3.69 -7.91
C ILE A 148 -3.28 2.87 -8.71
N ARG A 149 -4.59 3.02 -8.47
CA ARG A 149 -5.61 2.35 -9.27
C ARG A 149 -5.52 2.72 -10.76
N THR A 150 -5.43 4.02 -11.06
CA THR A 150 -5.34 4.52 -12.45
C THR A 150 -4.02 4.11 -13.10
N THR A 151 -2.89 4.34 -12.44
CA THR A 151 -1.57 3.98 -12.97
C THR A 151 -1.47 2.47 -13.24
N VAL A 152 -1.98 1.62 -12.34
CA VAL A 152 -1.95 0.17 -12.52
C VAL A 152 -2.83 -0.26 -13.69
N LYS A 153 -4.00 0.38 -13.85
CA LYS A 153 -4.88 0.15 -14.99
C LYS A 153 -4.23 0.57 -16.31
N GLU A 154 -3.60 1.74 -16.34
CA GLU A 154 -2.96 2.27 -17.55
C GLU A 154 -1.70 1.50 -17.93
N PHE A 155 -0.87 1.13 -16.94
CA PHE A 155 0.44 0.54 -17.21
C PHE A 155 0.36 -0.97 -17.39
N PHE A 156 -0.36 -1.67 -16.51
CA PHE A 156 -0.40 -3.13 -16.49
C PHE A 156 -1.73 -3.70 -17.00
N ASN A 157 -2.69 -2.85 -17.42
CA ASN A 157 -4.05 -3.27 -17.78
C ASN A 157 -4.76 -4.07 -16.67
N ILE A 158 -4.42 -3.81 -15.41
CA ILE A 158 -5.03 -4.46 -14.24
C ILE A 158 -6.08 -3.52 -13.65
N ASP A 159 -7.33 -3.99 -13.56
CA ASP A 159 -8.34 -3.30 -12.75
C ASP A 159 -8.14 -3.70 -11.28
N LEU A 160 -7.47 -2.82 -10.52
CA LEU A 160 -7.09 -3.09 -9.15
C LEU A 160 -8.33 -3.08 -8.24
N ASN A 161 -8.88 -4.26 -7.96
CA ASN A 161 -10.00 -4.46 -7.06
C ASN A 161 -9.54 -4.92 -5.67
N ILE A 162 -9.56 -4.01 -4.70
CA ILE A 162 -9.13 -4.29 -3.33
C ILE A 162 -10.33 -4.79 -2.51
N ALA A 163 -10.25 -6.05 -2.08
CA ALA A 163 -11.27 -6.68 -1.25
C ALA A 163 -11.10 -6.37 0.24
N PHE A 164 -9.85 -6.19 0.70
CA PHE A 164 -9.55 -5.94 2.11
C PHE A 164 -8.60 -4.76 2.32
N GLY A 165 -9.01 -3.81 3.16
CA GLY A 165 -8.19 -2.67 3.55
C GLY A 165 -7.69 -2.85 4.97
N SER A 166 -6.37 -2.93 5.17
CA SER A 166 -5.74 -2.98 6.47
C SER A 166 -5.19 -1.61 6.85
N LEU A 167 -5.75 -1.02 7.91
CA LEU A 167 -5.41 0.35 8.32
C LEU A 167 -5.20 0.45 9.82
N ASP A 168 -4.52 1.52 10.21
CA ASP A 168 -4.63 2.04 11.56
C ASP A 168 -6.02 2.62 11.84
N HIS A 169 -6.35 2.86 13.10
CA HIS A 169 -7.61 3.53 13.49
C HIS A 169 -7.60 5.00 13.04
N SER A 170 -7.72 5.23 11.73
CA SER A 170 -7.75 6.52 11.06
C SER A 170 -8.97 6.61 10.17
N ASP A 171 -9.89 7.50 10.53
CA ASP A 171 -11.11 7.75 9.75
C ASP A 171 -10.78 8.27 8.35
N ALA A 172 -9.68 9.02 8.20
CA ALA A 172 -9.19 9.50 6.91
C ALA A 172 -8.89 8.33 5.96
N ILE A 173 -8.17 7.30 6.44
CA ILE A 173 -7.83 6.11 5.65
C ILE A 173 -9.09 5.29 5.35
N ALA A 174 -9.94 5.09 6.36
CA ALA A 174 -11.17 4.30 6.24
C ALA A 174 -12.11 4.89 5.18
N ASN A 175 -12.35 6.20 5.27
CA ASN A 175 -13.20 6.91 4.33
C ASN A 175 -12.62 6.90 2.91
N ALA A 176 -11.31 7.12 2.76
CA ALA A 176 -10.65 7.05 1.45
C ALA A 176 -10.78 5.66 0.80
N PHE A 177 -10.62 4.59 1.58
CA PHE A 177 -10.83 3.23 1.08
C PHE A 177 -12.27 3.00 0.63
N LEU A 178 -13.25 3.45 1.40
CA LEU A 178 -14.68 3.31 1.08
C LEU A 178 -15.08 4.13 -0.16
N THR A 179 -14.44 5.28 -0.38
CA THR A 179 -14.65 6.09 -1.59
C THR A 179 -14.13 5.37 -2.83
N GLU A 180 -12.92 4.82 -2.77
CA GLU A 180 -12.28 4.20 -3.93
C GLU A 180 -12.77 2.77 -4.22
N TRP A 181 -13.04 2.00 -3.16
CA TRP A 181 -13.54 0.64 -3.22
C TRP A 181 -14.74 0.47 -2.29
N SER A 182 -15.94 0.76 -2.79
CA SER A 182 -17.18 0.82 -1.98
C SER A 182 -17.59 -0.49 -1.30
N VAL A 183 -17.14 -1.64 -1.81
CA VAL A 183 -17.43 -2.98 -1.26
C VAL A 183 -16.29 -3.54 -0.40
N ILE A 184 -15.25 -2.74 -0.12
CA ILE A 184 -14.08 -3.17 0.63
C ILE A 184 -14.44 -3.56 2.07
N LYS A 185 -13.78 -4.61 2.57
CA LYS A 185 -13.82 -4.97 3.98
C LYS A 185 -12.63 -4.37 4.73
N LEU A 186 -12.92 -3.44 5.63
CA LEU A 186 -11.88 -2.83 6.46
C LEU A 186 -11.49 -3.72 7.65
N MET A 187 -10.19 -3.80 7.89
CA MET A 187 -9.56 -4.59 8.94
C MET A 187 -8.55 -3.74 9.70
N ASN A 188 -8.40 -4.01 11.00
CA ASN A 188 -7.34 -3.40 11.79
C ASN A 188 -5.97 -3.95 11.35
N CYS A 189 -4.96 -3.09 11.29
CA CYS A 189 -3.57 -3.49 11.07
C CYS A 189 -3.08 -4.45 12.17
N TRP A 190 -2.65 -5.65 11.78
CA TRP A 190 -2.20 -6.69 12.73
C TRP A 190 -0.98 -6.26 13.56
N PRO A 191 0.10 -5.71 12.98
CA PRO A 191 1.21 -5.14 13.75
C PRO A 191 0.78 -4.15 14.83
N HIS A 192 -0.14 -3.24 14.50
CA HIS A 192 -0.64 -2.24 15.44
C HIS A 192 -1.57 -2.84 16.50
N PHE A 193 -2.36 -3.83 16.10
CA PHE A 193 -3.16 -4.61 17.02
C PHE A 193 -2.30 -5.33 18.05
N VAL A 194 -1.28 -6.08 17.62
CA VAL A 194 -0.35 -6.81 18.50
C VAL A 194 0.39 -5.85 19.43
N ARG A 195 0.88 -4.72 18.90
CA ARG A 195 1.54 -3.70 19.71
C ARG A 195 0.60 -3.18 20.81
N LYS A 196 -0.62 -2.75 20.44
CA LYS A 196 -1.61 -2.28 21.41
C LYS A 196 -2.04 -3.36 22.40
N ALA A 197 -2.12 -4.61 21.97
CA ALA A 197 -2.46 -5.74 22.83
C ALA A 197 -1.37 -5.98 23.88
N ASN A 198 -0.10 -5.95 23.47
CA ASN A 198 1.05 -6.08 24.37
C ASN A 198 1.14 -4.89 25.35
N GLU A 199 0.94 -3.66 24.86
CA GLU A 199 0.90 -2.45 25.71
C GLU A 199 -0.21 -2.52 26.78
N ASN A 200 -1.32 -3.22 26.48
CA ASN A 200 -2.48 -3.34 27.37
C ASN A 200 -2.64 -4.73 27.98
N GLU A 201 -1.62 -5.58 27.93
CA GLU A 201 -1.69 -7.00 28.32
C GLU A 201 -2.34 -7.20 29.69
N ARG A 202 -1.91 -6.43 30.71
CA ARG A 202 -2.48 -6.47 32.07
C ARG A 202 -3.97 -6.12 32.12
N ARG A 203 -4.45 -5.22 31.26
CA ARG A 203 -5.88 -4.83 31.19
C ARG A 203 -6.72 -5.87 30.45
N LEU A 204 -6.12 -6.59 29.50
CA LEU A 204 -6.78 -7.63 28.71
C LEU A 204 -6.94 -8.93 29.50
N LEU A 205 -5.94 -9.29 30.31
CA LEU A 205 -5.97 -10.47 31.18
C LEU A 205 -6.99 -10.34 32.32
N ASN A 206 -7.28 -9.11 32.76
CA ASN A 206 -8.22 -8.85 33.87
C ASN A 206 -9.69 -8.75 33.44
N ASN A 207 -10.00 -8.89 32.14
CA ASN A 207 -11.36 -8.73 31.62
C ASN A 207 -11.67 -9.82 30.59
N SER A 208 -12.11 -10.98 31.10
CA SER A 208 -12.18 -12.27 30.38
C SER A 208 -13.08 -12.26 29.13
N GLU A 209 -14.07 -11.37 29.05
CA GLU A 209 -14.90 -11.19 27.85
C GLU A 209 -14.21 -10.38 26.75
N ARG A 210 -13.42 -9.35 27.11
CA ARG A 210 -12.63 -8.59 26.12
C ARG A 210 -11.55 -9.47 25.50
N GLY A 211 -10.85 -10.28 26.30
CA GLY A 211 -9.85 -11.24 25.79
C GLY A 211 -10.42 -12.21 24.75
N LYS A 212 -11.66 -12.69 24.95
CA LYS A 212 -12.36 -13.57 24.01
C LYS A 212 -12.76 -12.86 22.71
N MET A 213 -13.24 -11.61 22.78
CA MET A 213 -13.60 -10.82 21.58
C MET A 213 -12.37 -10.50 20.71
N TYR A 214 -11.21 -10.29 21.34
CA TYR A 214 -9.93 -10.09 20.66
C TYR A 214 -9.42 -11.36 19.96
N CYS A 215 -9.57 -12.54 20.57
CA CYS A 215 -9.23 -13.83 19.93
C CYS A 215 -10.23 -14.27 18.84
N PHE A 216 -11.51 -13.90 18.93
CA PHE A 216 -12.54 -14.38 17.99
C PHE A 216 -12.50 -13.68 16.62
N ARG A 217 -12.19 -12.37 16.58
CA ARG A 217 -11.93 -11.66 15.30
C ARG A 217 -10.62 -12.11 14.63
N LEU A 218 -9.70 -12.66 15.42
CA LEU A 218 -8.42 -13.21 15.00
C LEU A 218 -8.56 -14.53 14.23
N LEU A 219 -9.47 -15.42 14.66
CA LEU A 219 -9.65 -16.70 13.99
C LEU A 219 -10.36 -16.59 12.63
N ILE A 220 -11.33 -15.70 12.47
CA ILE A 220 -12.16 -15.65 11.24
C ILE A 220 -11.36 -15.18 10.01
N GLY A 221 -10.29 -14.39 10.21
CA GLY A 221 -9.36 -14.02 9.14
C GLY A 221 -8.28 -15.07 8.84
N PHE A 222 -7.88 -15.87 9.84
CA PHE A 222 -6.82 -16.88 9.69
C PHE A 222 -7.32 -18.26 9.28
N THR A 223 -8.54 -18.68 9.65
CA THR A 223 -9.02 -20.04 9.34
C THR A 223 -9.41 -20.25 7.88
N LYS A 224 -9.67 -19.21 7.10
CA LYS A 224 -9.97 -19.36 5.66
C LYS A 224 -8.75 -19.48 4.74
N LEU A 225 -7.56 -19.05 5.18
CA LEU A 225 -6.32 -19.20 4.40
C LEU A 225 -5.54 -20.50 4.71
N VAL A 226 -5.85 -21.19 5.80
CA VAL A 226 -5.14 -22.44 6.19
C VAL A 226 -5.79 -23.69 5.61
N GLN A 227 -7.08 -23.67 5.26
CA GLN A 227 -7.79 -24.88 4.80
C GLN A 227 -7.47 -25.33 3.37
N GLN A 228 -6.78 -24.53 2.55
CA GLN A 228 -6.44 -24.93 1.15
C GLN A 228 -5.06 -25.60 0.99
N ASN A 229 -4.18 -25.58 2.01
CA ASN A 229 -2.85 -26.20 1.92
C ASN A 229 -2.76 -27.59 2.56
N SER A 230 -3.87 -28.14 3.07
CA SER A 230 -3.93 -29.49 3.67
C SER A 230 -4.63 -30.54 2.79
N SER A 231 -5.06 -30.18 1.57
CA SER A 231 -5.73 -31.09 0.62
C SER A 231 -4.90 -31.42 -0.63
N GLN A 232 -3.60 -31.08 -0.64
CA GLN A 232 -2.64 -31.53 -1.67
C GLN A 232 -1.40 -32.21 -1.06
N ARG A 233 -1.62 -33.13 -0.13
CA ARG A 233 -0.64 -34.18 0.20
C ARG A 233 -1.30 -35.54 0.09
#